data_AF-A0A938ASW0-F1
#
_entry.id   AF-A0A938ASW0-F1
#
_cell.length_a   1.000
_cell.length_b   1.000
_cell.length_c   1.000
_cell.angle_alpha   90.00
_cell.angle_beta   90.00
_cell.angle_gamma   90.00
#
_symmetry.space_group_name_H-M   'P 1'
#
loop_
_entity.id
_entity.type
_entity.pdbx_description
1 polymer ?
#
loop_
_entity_poly.entity_id
_entity_poly.type
_entity_poly.pdbx_seq_one_letter_code
_entity_poly.pdbx_strand_id
1 'polypeptide(L)'
;MTNDPKIEKLRQLKGEAKLGGGQKRIDGQHAKGKLTALERLDLLLDEGSFQELDTFVTHRCTDFGMEKTRPLGDSVVTGWGTIDERLVYVFAQDFTVFGGSVSKVHGEKVCKVMDLAMHNGAPLIGINDSGGARIQEGVDSLWAYGEIFTRNTLASGVIPQISVIMGPCAGGAVYSPAITDFIFMVQETSHMF
;
A
#
# COMPACT_ATOMS: atom_id res chain seq x y z
N MET A 1 24.45 -17.49 -18.94
CA MET A 1 23.60 -17.23 -17.76
C MET A 1 22.96 -18.53 -17.36
N THR A 2 23.22 -19.01 -16.15
CA THR A 2 22.77 -20.32 -15.65
C THR A 2 21.25 -20.29 -15.42
N ASN A 3 20.52 -21.17 -16.10
CA ASN A 3 19.07 -21.34 -15.95
C ASN A 3 18.74 -22.10 -14.65
N ASP A 4 18.94 -21.45 -13.49
CA ASP A 4 18.50 -22.03 -12.22
C ASP A 4 16.96 -21.94 -12.13
N PRO A 5 16.25 -23.09 -12.01
CA PRO A 5 14.80 -23.11 -11.95
C PRO A 5 14.22 -22.31 -10.76
N LYS A 6 14.97 -22.15 -9.66
CA LYS A 6 14.55 -21.33 -8.51
C LYS A 6 14.59 -19.84 -8.82
N ILE A 7 15.59 -19.39 -9.59
CA ILE A 7 15.71 -17.99 -10.02
C ILE A 7 14.56 -17.67 -10.99
N GLU A 8 14.25 -18.59 -11.91
CA GLU A 8 13.13 -18.39 -12.83
C GLU A 8 11.79 -18.36 -12.10
N LYS A 9 11.59 -19.23 -11.10
CA LYS A 9 10.39 -19.18 -10.26
C LYS A 9 10.27 -17.85 -9.50
N LEU A 10 11.38 -17.33 -8.96
CA LEU A 10 11.39 -16.02 -8.31
C LEU A 10 11.00 -14.89 -9.28
N ARG A 11 11.52 -14.90 -10.51
CA ARG A 11 11.16 -13.92 -11.54
C ARG A 11 9.67 -14.00 -11.89
N GLN A 12 9.13 -15.22 -12.03
CA GLN A 12 7.70 -15.43 -12.25
C GLN A 12 6.86 -14.84 -11.12
N LEU A 13 7.19 -15.13 -9.87
CA LEU A 13 6.47 -14.59 -8.70
C LEU A 13 6.53 -13.06 -8.63
N LYS A 14 7.68 -12.46 -8.98
CA LYS A 14 7.80 -10.99 -9.10
C LYS A 14 6.90 -10.44 -10.19
N GLY A 15 6.82 -11.10 -11.35
CA GLY A 15 5.91 -10.71 -12.43
C GLY A 15 4.45 -10.80 -12.01
N GLU A 16 4.08 -11.86 -11.29
CA GLU A 16 2.72 -12.05 -10.76
C GLU A 16 2.34 -10.98 -9.73
N ALA A 17 3.23 -10.68 -8.78
CA ALA A 17 2.98 -9.64 -7.77
C ALA A 17 2.76 -8.25 -8.40
N LYS A 18 3.52 -7.91 -9.45
CA LYS A 18 3.37 -6.65 -10.17
C LYS A 18 2.01 -6.50 -10.87
N LEU A 19 1.32 -7.59 -11.18
CA LEU A 19 0.01 -7.54 -11.81
C LEU A 19 -1.12 -7.24 -10.80
N GLY A 20 -0.86 -7.30 -9.49
CA GLY A 20 -1.84 -7.00 -8.45
C GLY A 20 -3.15 -7.77 -8.64
N GLY A 21 -4.25 -7.04 -8.87
CA GLY A 21 -5.58 -7.59 -9.14
C GLY A 21 -5.79 -8.19 -10.54
N GLY A 22 -4.76 -8.21 -11.38
CA GLY A 22 -4.74 -8.71 -12.75
C GLY A 22 -5.04 -7.65 -13.82
N GLN A 23 -4.63 -7.93 -15.06
CA GLN A 23 -4.68 -6.97 -16.17
C GLN A 23 -6.04 -6.32 -16.36
N LYS A 24 -7.14 -7.09 -16.31
CA LYS A 24 -8.50 -6.55 -16.45
C LYS A 24 -8.83 -5.45 -15.44
N ARG A 25 -8.30 -5.55 -14.20
CA ARG A 25 -8.53 -4.54 -13.16
C ARG A 25 -7.61 -3.33 -13.33
N ILE A 26 -6.39 -3.55 -13.82
CA ILE A 26 -5.46 -2.48 -14.21
C ILE A 26 -6.09 -1.64 -15.33
N ASP A 27 -6.56 -2.27 -16.40
CA ASP A 27 -7.23 -1.58 -17.52
C ASP A 27 -8.45 -0.78 -17.03
N GLY A 28 -9.22 -1.36 -16.10
CA GLY A 28 -10.36 -0.68 -15.48
C GLY A 28 -9.98 0.49 -14.56
N GLN A 29 -8.78 0.48 -13.97
CA GLN A 29 -8.24 1.61 -13.20
C GLN A 29 -7.81 2.72 -14.16
N HIS A 30 -7.07 2.40 -15.23
CA HIS A 30 -6.65 3.34 -16.26
C HIS A 30 -7.83 3.98 -17.00
N ALA A 31 -8.88 3.21 -17.30
CA ALA A 31 -10.11 3.74 -17.93
C ALA A 31 -10.83 4.79 -17.06
N LYS A 32 -10.55 4.84 -15.75
CA LYS A 32 -11.06 5.86 -14.83
C LYS A 32 -10.11 7.06 -14.68
N GLY A 33 -9.06 7.13 -15.51
CA GLY A 33 -8.03 8.17 -15.41
C GLY A 33 -7.11 8.03 -14.20
N LYS A 34 -7.06 6.84 -13.59
CA LYS A 34 -6.24 6.58 -12.39
C LYS A 34 -5.07 5.68 -12.73
N LEU A 35 -3.91 5.98 -12.16
CA LEU A 35 -2.74 5.09 -12.19
C LEU A 35 -2.87 3.95 -11.17
N THR A 36 -2.08 2.89 -11.37
CA THR A 36 -1.88 1.80 -10.41
C THR A 36 -0.97 2.25 -9.25
N ALA A 37 -0.90 1.44 -8.19
CA ALA A 37 -0.04 1.73 -7.04
C ALA A 37 1.45 1.84 -7.43
N LEU A 38 1.95 0.91 -8.26
CA LEU A 38 3.34 0.91 -8.71
C LEU A 38 3.64 2.08 -9.65
N GLU A 39 2.77 2.39 -10.62
CA GLU A 39 2.97 3.53 -11.51
C GLU A 39 3.02 4.86 -10.74
N ARG A 40 2.26 5.00 -9.66
CA ARG A 40 2.32 6.18 -8.78
C ARG A 40 3.65 6.28 -8.04
N LEU A 41 4.20 5.16 -7.58
CA LEU A 41 5.50 5.12 -6.93
C LEU A 41 6.64 5.41 -7.92
N ASP A 42 6.56 4.86 -9.13
CA ASP A 42 7.54 5.10 -10.20
C ASP A 42 7.59 6.59 -10.62
N LEU A 43 6.48 7.33 -10.50
CA LEU A 43 6.45 8.78 -10.74
C LEU A 43 6.90 9.61 -9.54
N LEU A 44 6.66 9.12 -8.32
CA LEU A 44 6.95 9.86 -7.09
C LEU A 44 8.43 9.80 -6.72
N LEU A 45 9.05 8.64 -6.90
CA LEU A 45 10.41 8.34 -6.44
C LEU A 45 11.42 8.53 -7.57
N ASP A 46 12.67 8.77 -7.20
CA ASP A 46 13.77 8.85 -8.16
C ASP A 46 13.91 7.51 -8.91
N GLU A 47 14.24 7.58 -10.20
CA GLU A 47 14.30 6.42 -11.09
C GLU A 47 15.22 5.31 -10.53
N GLY A 48 14.67 4.10 -10.40
CA GLY A 48 15.42 2.93 -9.92
C GLY A 48 15.73 2.92 -8.42
N SER A 49 15.27 3.92 -7.65
CA SER A 49 15.53 3.98 -6.20
C SER A 49 14.64 3.05 -5.37
N PHE A 50 13.42 2.73 -5.86
CA PHE A 50 12.43 2.00 -5.08
C PHE A 50 12.86 0.57 -4.71
N GLN A 51 12.84 0.27 -3.41
CA GLN A 51 13.06 -1.03 -2.83
C GLN A 51 11.80 -1.50 -2.11
N GLU A 52 11.10 -2.46 -2.73
CA GLU A 52 9.87 -3.02 -2.19
C GLU A 52 10.12 -3.97 -1.01
N LEU A 53 9.24 -3.91 -0.02
CA LEU A 53 9.21 -4.80 1.13
C LEU A 53 7.98 -5.72 1.06
N ASP A 54 8.15 -6.95 1.55
CA ASP A 54 7.06 -7.92 1.71
C ASP A 54 6.25 -8.16 0.40
N THR A 55 6.91 -8.17 -0.76
CA THR A 55 6.27 -8.37 -2.08
C THR A 55 5.44 -9.66 -2.16
N PHE A 56 5.86 -10.71 -1.45
CA PHE A 56 5.26 -12.05 -1.59
C PHE A 56 4.31 -12.44 -0.46
N VAL A 57 4.06 -11.55 0.51
CA VAL A 57 3.15 -11.90 1.61
C VAL A 57 1.71 -11.97 1.10
N THR A 58 0.90 -12.83 1.71
CA THR A 58 -0.52 -12.99 1.38
C THR A 58 -1.35 -12.98 2.65
N HIS A 59 -2.61 -12.56 2.59
CA HIS A 59 -3.52 -12.69 3.72
C HIS A 59 -3.65 -14.16 4.16
N ARG A 60 -3.94 -14.36 5.46
CA ARG A 60 -4.06 -15.68 6.09
C ARG A 60 -5.52 -16.09 6.35
N CYS A 61 -6.47 -15.20 6.04
CA CYS A 61 -7.90 -15.44 6.20
C CYS A 61 -8.39 -16.64 5.36
N THR A 62 -9.28 -17.42 5.97
CA THR A 62 -10.00 -18.56 5.39
C THR A 62 -11.53 -18.39 5.47
N ASP A 63 -11.99 -17.23 5.91
CA ASP A 63 -13.41 -16.95 6.04
C ASP A 63 -13.99 -16.51 4.70
N PHE A 64 -15.29 -16.75 4.49
CA PHE A 64 -16.03 -16.29 3.31
C PHE A 64 -15.41 -16.66 1.94
N GLY A 65 -14.63 -17.74 1.87
CA GLY A 65 -14.00 -18.22 0.64
C GLY A 65 -12.71 -17.48 0.25
N MET A 66 -12.16 -16.65 1.14
CA MET A 66 -10.92 -15.89 0.92
C MET A 66 -9.72 -16.78 0.59
N GLU A 67 -9.68 -18.02 1.09
CA GLU A 67 -8.61 -18.98 0.81
C GLU A 67 -8.40 -19.29 -0.67
N LYS A 68 -9.41 -19.04 -1.52
CA LYS A 68 -9.36 -19.31 -2.96
C LYS A 68 -8.57 -18.27 -3.75
N THR A 69 -8.37 -17.07 -3.20
CA THR A 69 -7.73 -15.96 -3.92
C THR A 69 -6.75 -15.26 -3.00
N ARG A 70 -5.45 -15.48 -3.20
CA ARG A 70 -4.37 -14.94 -2.35
C ARG A 70 -3.35 -14.15 -3.19
N PRO A 71 -3.69 -12.92 -3.59
CA PRO A 71 -2.77 -12.08 -4.37
C PRO A 71 -1.50 -11.79 -3.57
N LEU A 72 -0.35 -11.85 -4.24
CA LEU A 72 0.95 -11.53 -3.65
C LEU A 72 1.01 -10.04 -3.29
N GLY A 73 1.57 -9.73 -2.13
CA GLY A 73 1.70 -8.37 -1.61
C GLY A 73 0.46 -7.86 -0.86
N ASP A 74 -0.67 -8.60 -0.95
CA ASP A 74 -2.00 -8.16 -0.54
C ASP A 74 -2.39 -6.81 -1.19
N SER A 75 -3.22 -5.98 -0.55
CA SER A 75 -3.76 -4.75 -1.18
C SER A 75 -2.89 -3.51 -1.02
N VAL A 76 -1.59 -3.66 -0.75
CA VAL A 76 -0.65 -2.54 -0.55
C VAL A 76 0.77 -2.88 -0.95
N VAL A 77 1.38 -1.97 -1.70
CA VAL A 77 2.81 -1.95 -1.97
C VAL A 77 3.49 -1.11 -0.89
N THR A 78 4.53 -1.63 -0.25
CA THR A 78 5.29 -0.89 0.78
C THR A 78 6.77 -0.97 0.48
N GLY A 79 7.52 0.04 0.92
CA GLY A 79 8.97 0.05 0.71
C GLY A 79 9.59 1.40 1.04
N TRP A 80 10.75 1.62 0.46
CA TRP A 80 11.48 2.88 0.57
C TRP A 80 12.13 3.21 -0.77
N GLY A 81 12.51 4.46 -0.94
CA GLY A 81 13.26 4.94 -2.11
C GLY A 81 13.86 6.30 -1.80
N THR A 82 14.10 7.08 -2.83
CA THR A 82 14.57 8.45 -2.68
C THR A 82 13.71 9.45 -3.44
N ILE A 83 13.64 10.68 -2.94
CA ILE A 83 13.13 11.86 -3.65
C ILE A 83 14.21 12.92 -3.53
N ASP A 84 14.73 13.39 -4.66
CA ASP A 84 15.89 14.28 -4.69
C ASP A 84 17.04 13.71 -3.84
N GLU A 85 17.34 12.42 -4.01
CA GLU A 85 18.37 11.64 -3.29
C GLU A 85 18.13 11.48 -1.77
N ARG A 86 17.02 11.97 -1.23
CA ARG A 86 16.70 11.88 0.19
C ARG A 86 15.84 10.65 0.47
N LEU A 87 16.26 9.85 1.45
CA LEU A 87 15.53 8.66 1.88
C LEU A 87 14.08 9.00 2.26
N VAL A 88 13.15 8.25 1.71
CA VAL A 88 11.72 8.33 2.01
C VAL A 88 11.13 6.92 2.08
N TYR A 89 10.23 6.73 3.05
CA TYR A 89 9.44 5.52 3.19
C TYR A 89 8.05 5.73 2.57
N VAL A 90 7.53 4.69 1.95
CA VAL A 90 6.29 4.79 1.18
C VAL A 90 5.39 3.57 1.39
N PHE A 91 4.09 3.83 1.33
CA PHE A 91 3.10 2.80 1.00
C PHE A 91 2.12 3.32 -0.04
N ALA A 92 1.70 2.45 -0.95
CA ALA A 92 0.71 2.75 -1.96
C ALA A 92 -0.35 1.64 -2.02
N GLN A 93 -1.60 2.00 -1.74
CA GLN A 93 -2.71 1.05 -1.74
C GLN A 93 -3.09 0.69 -3.18
N ASP A 94 -3.23 -0.62 -3.43
CA ASP A 94 -3.63 -1.13 -4.74
C ASP A 94 -5.13 -1.40 -4.79
N PHE A 95 -5.86 -0.46 -5.39
CA PHE A 95 -7.31 -0.57 -5.56
C PHE A 95 -7.73 -1.78 -6.41
N THR A 96 -6.82 -2.30 -7.26
CA THR A 96 -7.10 -3.48 -8.07
C THR A 96 -7.20 -4.74 -7.20
N VAL A 97 -6.56 -4.78 -6.03
CA VAL A 97 -6.59 -5.91 -5.10
C VAL A 97 -7.65 -5.67 -4.02
N PHE A 98 -8.74 -6.44 -4.06
CA PHE A 98 -9.88 -6.32 -3.13
C PHE A 98 -10.37 -4.88 -2.90
N GLY A 99 -10.35 -4.01 -3.91
CA GLY A 99 -10.75 -2.61 -3.77
C GLY A 99 -9.84 -1.79 -2.86
N GLY A 100 -8.57 -2.19 -2.71
CA GLY A 100 -7.63 -1.55 -1.78
C GLY A 100 -7.96 -1.79 -0.31
N SER A 101 -8.89 -2.72 -0.01
CA SER A 101 -9.38 -2.92 1.36
C SER A 101 -8.28 -3.35 2.32
N VAL A 102 -8.28 -2.76 3.52
CA VAL A 102 -7.28 -2.99 4.56
C VAL A 102 -7.54 -4.33 5.25
N SER A 103 -6.56 -5.22 5.15
CA SER A 103 -6.50 -6.52 5.82
C SER A 103 -5.55 -6.51 7.00
N LYS A 104 -5.46 -7.63 7.72
CA LYS A 104 -4.41 -7.81 8.73
C LYS A 104 -3.01 -7.63 8.15
N VAL A 105 -2.72 -8.31 7.05
CA VAL A 105 -1.38 -8.35 6.44
C VAL A 105 -1.05 -7.01 5.78
N HIS A 106 -2.03 -6.32 5.20
CA HIS A 106 -1.91 -4.94 4.78
C HIS A 106 -1.48 -4.06 5.95
N GLY A 107 -2.18 -4.17 7.09
CA GLY A 107 -1.84 -3.47 8.32
C GLY A 107 -0.41 -3.74 8.79
N GLU A 108 -0.02 -5.03 8.86
CA GLU A 108 1.34 -5.46 9.21
C GLU A 108 2.40 -4.82 8.29
N LYS A 109 2.17 -4.80 6.98
CA LYS A 109 3.09 -4.19 6.00
C LYS A 109 3.23 -2.68 6.21
N VAL A 110 2.11 -1.97 6.38
CA VAL A 110 2.11 -0.52 6.60
C VAL A 110 2.77 -0.19 7.94
N CYS A 111 2.43 -0.90 9.00
CA CYS A 111 3.05 -0.72 10.31
C CYS A 111 4.57 -0.92 10.25
N LYS A 112 5.05 -1.94 9.54
CA LYS A 112 6.49 -2.16 9.34
C LYS A 112 7.17 -0.98 8.66
N VAL A 113 6.57 -0.41 7.61
CA VAL A 113 7.19 0.72 6.91
C VAL A 113 7.18 2.00 7.75
N MET A 114 6.14 2.21 8.57
CA MET A 114 6.07 3.31 9.54
C MET A 114 7.14 3.17 10.62
N ASP A 115 7.32 1.96 11.17
CA ASP A 115 8.32 1.67 12.19
C ASP A 115 9.74 1.91 11.64
N LEU A 116 10.00 1.51 10.39
CA LEU A 116 11.28 1.79 9.71
C LEU A 116 11.49 3.28 9.45
N ALA A 117 10.46 4.02 9.04
CA ALA A 117 10.54 5.46 8.83
C ALA A 117 10.91 6.20 10.12
N MET A 118 10.24 5.84 11.22
CA MET A 118 10.53 6.36 12.56
C MET A 118 11.94 6.01 13.03
N HIS A 119 12.36 4.75 12.84
CA HIS A 119 13.68 4.30 13.27
C HIS A 119 14.81 5.04 12.55
N ASN A 120 14.64 5.34 11.26
CA ASN A 120 15.65 5.99 10.44
C ASN A 120 15.49 7.52 10.37
N GLY A 121 14.47 8.10 11.01
CA GLY A 121 14.21 9.54 11.00
C GLY A 121 13.91 10.09 9.61
N ALA A 122 13.23 9.29 8.77
CA ALA A 122 12.94 9.63 7.37
C ALA A 122 11.43 9.90 7.16
N PRO A 123 11.05 10.76 6.20
CA PRO A 123 9.65 11.02 5.88
C PRO A 123 8.88 9.76 5.47
N LEU A 124 7.58 9.77 5.74
CA LEU A 124 6.63 8.75 5.30
C LEU A 124 5.59 9.35 4.36
N ILE A 125 5.42 8.76 3.17
CA ILE A 125 4.36 9.13 2.23
C ILE A 125 3.38 7.96 2.05
N GLY A 126 2.13 8.19 2.39
CA GLY A 126 1.02 7.25 2.18
C GLY A 126 0.17 7.64 0.98
N ILE A 127 0.09 6.77 -0.02
CA ILE A 127 -0.80 6.94 -1.17
C ILE A 127 -2.06 6.09 -0.95
N ASN A 128 -3.16 6.78 -0.67
CA ASN A 128 -4.43 6.17 -0.26
C ASN A 128 -5.39 6.02 -1.44
N ASP A 129 -5.90 4.80 -1.61
CA ASP A 129 -6.86 4.39 -2.63
C ASP A 129 -7.53 3.08 -2.15
N SER A 130 -8.43 3.20 -1.18
CA SER A 130 -9.02 2.10 -0.43
C SER A 130 -10.52 2.27 -0.18
N GLY A 131 -11.27 1.20 -0.44
CA GLY A 131 -12.68 1.09 -0.08
C GLY A 131 -12.95 0.92 1.43
N GLY A 132 -11.92 0.89 2.28
CA GLY A 132 -12.07 0.77 3.74
C GLY A 132 -11.62 -0.59 4.30
N ALA A 133 -12.22 -1.02 5.40
CA ALA A 133 -11.89 -2.28 6.05
C ALA A 133 -12.24 -3.49 5.16
N ARG A 134 -11.40 -4.52 5.15
CA ARG A 134 -11.79 -5.81 4.56
C ARG A 134 -12.74 -6.52 5.50
N ILE A 135 -14.04 -6.42 5.22
CA ILE A 135 -15.13 -6.96 6.05
C ILE A 135 -14.95 -8.47 6.30
N GLN A 136 -14.43 -9.20 5.31
CA GLN A 136 -14.20 -10.65 5.38
C GLN A 136 -13.20 -11.04 6.48
N GLU A 137 -12.29 -10.14 6.87
CA GLU A 137 -11.33 -10.38 7.95
C GLU A 137 -11.82 -9.82 9.31
N GLY A 138 -12.96 -9.14 9.33
CA GLY A 138 -13.62 -8.69 10.55
C GLY A 138 -12.73 -7.82 11.45
N VAL A 139 -12.56 -8.27 12.70
CA VAL A 139 -11.82 -7.52 13.74
C VAL A 139 -10.34 -7.35 13.40
N ASP A 140 -9.75 -8.26 12.62
CA ASP A 140 -8.35 -8.13 12.21
C ASP A 140 -8.10 -6.87 11.35
N SER A 141 -9.07 -6.49 10.51
CA SER A 141 -9.02 -5.24 9.75
C SER A 141 -9.12 -4.00 10.64
N LEU A 142 -9.87 -4.09 11.74
CA LEU A 142 -9.97 -3.00 12.72
C LEU A 142 -8.70 -2.88 13.57
N TRP A 143 -8.10 -4.03 13.92
CA TRP A 143 -6.79 -4.06 14.58
C TRP A 143 -5.73 -3.39 13.70
N ALA A 144 -5.69 -3.69 12.40
CA ALA A 144 -4.79 -3.04 11.45
C ALA A 144 -4.93 -1.51 11.46
N TYR A 145 -6.17 -0.99 11.49
CA TYR A 145 -6.39 0.45 11.62
C TYR A 145 -5.88 1.02 12.93
N GLY A 146 -6.20 0.40 14.07
CA GLY A 146 -5.73 0.87 15.38
C GLY A 146 -4.21 0.93 15.48
N GLU A 147 -3.51 -0.06 14.93
CA GLU A 147 -2.05 -0.11 14.88
C GLU A 147 -1.44 0.98 13.99
N ILE A 148 -2.06 1.27 12.84
CA ILE A 148 -1.65 2.36 11.94
C ILE A 148 -1.86 3.72 12.64
N PHE A 149 -3.02 3.96 13.25
CA PHE A 149 -3.32 5.23 13.91
C PHE A 149 -2.40 5.50 15.09
N THR A 150 -2.09 4.45 15.86
CA THR A 150 -1.14 4.53 16.98
C THR A 150 0.23 4.98 16.47
N ARG A 151 0.72 4.38 15.38
CA ARG A 151 2.01 4.78 14.77
C ARG A 151 1.98 6.17 14.18
N ASN A 152 0.88 6.59 13.55
CA ASN A 152 0.76 7.97 13.06
C ASN A 152 0.88 8.97 14.22
N THR A 153 0.23 8.66 15.35
CA THR A 153 0.27 9.51 16.55
C THR A 153 1.68 9.55 17.15
N LEU A 154 2.36 8.41 17.24
CA LEU A 154 3.74 8.35 17.74
C LEU A 154 4.74 9.06 16.82
N ALA A 155 4.47 9.09 15.53
CA ALA A 155 5.28 9.76 14.52
C ALA A 155 5.00 11.26 14.39
N SER A 156 3.87 11.74 14.93
CA SER A 156 3.43 13.12 14.84
C SER A 156 4.46 14.08 15.45
N GLY A 157 4.97 15.00 14.63
CA GLY A 157 6.01 15.95 15.03
C GLY A 157 7.43 15.36 15.14
N VAL A 158 7.64 14.10 14.74
CA VAL A 158 8.95 13.43 14.74
C VAL A 158 9.48 13.26 13.31
N ILE A 159 8.69 12.64 12.43
CA ILE A 159 8.98 12.54 10.99
C ILE A 159 7.86 13.22 10.20
N PRO A 160 8.15 13.83 9.03
CA PRO A 160 7.09 14.33 8.16
C PRO A 160 6.23 13.18 7.64
N GLN A 161 4.91 13.29 7.84
CA GLN A 161 3.90 12.35 7.38
C GLN A 161 3.03 13.03 6.34
N ILE A 162 3.00 12.48 5.12
CA ILE A 162 2.24 13.03 4.00
C ILE A 162 1.25 11.98 3.52
N SER A 163 -0.02 12.35 3.40
CA SER A 163 -1.05 11.53 2.78
C SER A 163 -1.47 12.09 1.44
N VAL A 164 -1.57 11.22 0.43
CA VAL A 164 -2.04 11.57 -0.90
C VAL A 164 -3.26 10.71 -1.24
N ILE A 165 -4.43 11.32 -1.28
CA ILE A 165 -5.69 10.66 -1.60
C ILE A 165 -5.86 10.65 -3.11
N MET A 166 -5.69 9.47 -3.71
CA MET A 166 -5.76 9.28 -5.17
C MET A 166 -6.95 8.40 -5.59
N GLY A 167 -7.91 8.18 -4.69
CA GLY A 167 -9.11 7.40 -4.95
C GLY A 167 -10.11 7.47 -3.80
N PRO A 168 -11.03 6.50 -3.69
CA PRO A 168 -11.87 6.39 -2.51
C PRO A 168 -11.00 6.20 -1.26
N CYS A 169 -11.38 6.86 -0.18
CA CYS A 169 -10.84 6.65 1.16
C CYS A 169 -12.05 6.72 2.09
N ALA A 170 -12.60 5.55 2.44
CA ALA A 170 -13.90 5.46 3.10
C ALA A 170 -13.80 4.87 4.50
N GLY A 171 -14.61 5.41 5.43
CA GLY A 171 -14.76 4.88 6.78
C GLY A 171 -13.46 4.97 7.59
N GLY A 172 -13.00 3.85 8.16
CA GLY A 172 -11.76 3.85 8.97
C GLY A 172 -10.51 4.35 8.24
N ALA A 173 -10.48 4.25 6.90
CA ALA A 173 -9.33 4.67 6.10
C ALA A 173 -9.00 6.16 6.21
N VAL A 174 -9.97 7.01 6.54
CA VAL A 174 -9.81 8.48 6.55
C VAL A 174 -9.03 8.99 7.76
N TYR A 175 -9.01 8.22 8.86
CA TYR A 175 -8.44 8.70 10.11
C TYR A 175 -6.92 8.73 10.09
N SER A 176 -6.26 7.80 9.38
CA SER A 176 -4.80 7.85 9.25
C SER A 176 -4.34 9.13 8.53
N PRO A 177 -4.88 9.48 7.34
CA PRO A 177 -4.63 10.77 6.71
C PRO A 177 -4.92 11.98 7.62
N ALA A 178 -6.03 11.96 8.37
CA ALA A 178 -6.40 13.05 9.27
C ALA A 178 -5.39 13.30 10.41
N ILE A 179 -4.55 12.31 10.75
CA ILE A 179 -3.49 12.45 11.75
C ILE A 179 -2.16 12.91 11.12
N THR A 180 -1.97 12.73 9.82
CA THR A 180 -0.74 13.16 9.11
C THR A 180 -0.65 14.68 8.98
N ASP A 181 0.55 15.20 8.67
CA ASP A 181 0.82 16.63 8.64
C ASP A 181 0.18 17.33 7.43
N PHE A 182 0.16 16.63 6.27
CA PHE A 182 -0.37 17.18 5.01
C PHE A 182 -1.20 16.16 4.26
N ILE A 183 -2.37 16.60 3.78
CA ILE A 183 -3.27 15.80 2.95
C ILE A 183 -3.40 16.46 1.58
N PHE A 184 -2.95 15.77 0.55
CA PHE A 184 -3.15 16.15 -0.85
C PHE A 184 -4.26 15.30 -1.45
N MET A 185 -5.21 15.93 -2.14
CA MET A 185 -6.34 15.24 -2.77
C MET A 185 -6.35 15.53 -4.27
N VAL A 186 -6.59 14.50 -5.09
CA VAL A 186 -6.78 14.68 -6.53
C VAL A 186 -8.23 15.04 -6.80
N GLN A 187 -8.46 16.21 -7.41
CA GLN A 187 -9.81 16.67 -7.74
C GLN A 187 -10.54 15.65 -8.63
N GLU A 188 -11.85 15.49 -8.43
CA GLU A 188 -12.77 14.57 -9.16
C GLU A 188 -12.53 13.07 -8.97
N THR A 189 -11.28 12.61 -8.83
CA THR A 189 -10.97 11.18 -8.76
C THR A 189 -10.77 10.67 -7.34
N SER A 190 -10.62 11.56 -6.34
CA SER A 190 -10.43 11.20 -4.93
C SER A 190 -11.60 11.65 -4.06
N HIS A 191 -11.90 10.85 -3.03
CA HIS A 191 -13.00 11.12 -2.10
C HIS A 191 -12.60 10.65 -0.71
N MET A 192 -12.93 11.43 0.32
CA MET A 192 -12.67 11.09 1.72
C MET A 192 -13.94 11.33 2.54
N PHE A 193 -14.49 10.27 3.15
CA PHE A 193 -15.74 10.32 3.94
C PHE A 193 -15.87 9.18 4.95
#